data_AF-A0A718Y685-F1
#
_entry.id   AF-A0A718Y685-F1
#
_cell.length_a   1.000
_cell.length_b   1.000
_cell.length_c   1.000
_cell.angle_alpha   90.00
_cell.angle_beta   90.00
_cell.angle_gamma   90.00
#
_symmetry.space_group_name_H-M   'P 1'
#
loop_
_entity.id
_entity.type
_entity.pdbx_description
1 polymer ?
#
loop_
_entity_poly.entity_id
_entity_poly.type
_entity_poly.pdbx_seq_one_letter_code
_entity_poly.pdbx_strand_id
1 'polypeptide(L)'
;GVENAISSGIAGLSAGGGNPADMKSPGQRKSAIRFKYADALGHPATLLIGGSIPGYSCESAATPLRPYFLSTLDSLAWRTGMPESLYPEAMIPGRRELGSQRNADMWGNIYPRSGFVSQTDDDKAAALVAQRVADIITRTGEPHVYQSLKGRKKDGYWPPDAVEENTGTRNHKWQRLTPSVSSSCAVFPDGSHAAPEDGNAAFALWRPYSCCQKRGQKFLGSTNF
;
A
#
# COMPACT_ATOMS: atom_id res chain seq x y z
N GLY A 1 -15.33 -2.64 12.96
CA GLY A 1 -15.28 -1.22 13.35
C GLY A 1 -16.49 -0.48 12.80
N VAL A 2 -16.72 0.76 13.23
CA VAL A 2 -17.84 1.61 12.81
C VAL A 2 -17.90 1.81 11.27
N GLU A 3 -16.78 1.62 10.58
CA GLU A 3 -16.68 1.65 9.11
C GLU A 3 -17.41 0.48 8.40
N ASN A 4 -17.62 -0.64 9.11
CA ASN A 4 -18.51 -1.72 8.64
C ASN A 4 -19.98 -1.30 8.65
N ALA A 5 -20.38 -0.32 9.47
CA ALA A 5 -21.76 0.15 9.56
C ALA A 5 -22.11 1.16 8.45
N ILE A 6 -21.13 1.93 7.97
CA ILE A 6 -21.33 2.87 6.87
C ILE A 6 -21.34 2.12 5.53
N SER A 7 -20.46 1.11 5.38
CA SER A 7 -20.44 0.25 4.20
C SER A 7 -21.67 -0.67 4.11
N SER A 8 -22.22 -1.13 5.24
CA SER A 8 -23.43 -1.96 5.25
C SER A 8 -24.68 -1.19 4.82
N GLY A 9 -24.75 0.11 5.09
CA GLY A 9 -25.90 0.97 4.77
C GLY A 9 -26.06 1.30 3.28
N ILE A 10 -24.98 1.29 2.49
CA ILE A 10 -25.00 1.75 1.09
C ILE A 10 -25.04 0.58 0.09
N ALA A 11 -24.56 -0.61 0.46
CA ALA A 11 -24.43 -1.75 -0.47
C ALA A 11 -25.27 -2.99 -0.11
N GLY A 12 -25.89 -3.08 1.07
CA GLY A 12 -26.65 -4.28 1.49
C GLY A 12 -25.82 -5.56 1.60
N LEU A 13 -24.50 -5.47 1.40
CA LEU A 13 -23.55 -6.57 1.47
C LEU A 13 -22.84 -6.48 2.82
N SER A 14 -23.27 -7.29 3.79
CA SER A 14 -22.40 -7.63 4.91
C SER A 14 -21.25 -8.46 4.36
N ALA A 15 -20.17 -7.80 3.97
CA ALA A 15 -18.93 -8.43 3.55
C ALA A 15 -18.14 -8.90 4.79
N GLY A 16 -18.78 -9.43 5.83
CA GLY A 16 -18.10 -9.98 7.01
C GLY A 16 -17.66 -11.42 6.79
N GLY A 17 -16.52 -11.62 6.10
CA GLY A 17 -15.82 -12.91 6.13
C GLY A 17 -14.89 -12.98 7.34
N GLY A 18 -15.09 -13.95 8.23
CA GLY A 18 -14.24 -14.14 9.41
C GLY A 18 -12.77 -14.39 9.01
N ASN A 19 -11.84 -13.83 9.78
CA ASN A 19 -10.41 -14.06 9.56
C ASN A 19 -10.07 -15.51 9.97
N PRO A 20 -9.43 -16.33 9.11
CA PRO A 20 -9.05 -17.70 9.46
C PRO A 20 -8.16 -17.82 10.70
N ALA A 21 -7.43 -16.75 11.04
CA ALA A 21 -6.66 -16.66 12.29
C ALA A 21 -7.54 -16.62 13.55
N ASP A 22 -8.75 -16.07 13.44
CA ASP A 22 -9.69 -15.84 14.56
C ASP A 22 -10.70 -17.00 14.71
N MET A 23 -10.82 -17.88 13.71
CA MET A 23 -11.74 -19.03 13.71
C MET A 23 -11.26 -20.25 14.52
N LYS A 24 -10.13 -20.17 15.23
CA LYS A 24 -9.56 -21.31 15.98
C LYS A 24 -9.61 -21.08 17.48
N SER A 25 -9.85 -22.17 18.23
CA SER A 25 -9.88 -22.14 19.70
C SER A 25 -8.60 -21.48 20.25
N PRO A 26 -8.74 -20.48 21.14
CA PRO A 26 -7.61 -19.83 21.80
C PRO A 26 -6.68 -20.89 22.42
N GLY A 27 -5.38 -20.81 22.13
CA GLY A 27 -4.35 -21.66 22.73
C GLY A 27 -4.06 -23.00 22.04
N GLN A 28 -4.86 -23.46 21.08
CA GLN A 28 -4.64 -24.79 20.46
C GLN A 28 -3.90 -24.77 19.12
N ARG A 29 -4.12 -23.78 18.24
CA ARG A 29 -3.41 -23.67 16.94
C ARG A 29 -3.36 -22.22 16.44
N LYS A 30 -2.16 -21.68 16.23
CA LYS A 30 -1.96 -20.40 15.51
C LYS A 30 -2.07 -20.64 14.00
N SER A 31 -2.89 -19.87 13.30
CA SER A 31 -2.93 -19.89 11.83
C SER A 31 -1.81 -19.03 11.27
N ALA A 32 -1.08 -19.55 10.28
CA ALA A 32 -0.18 -18.71 9.49
C ALA A 32 -0.95 -17.91 8.43
N ILE A 33 -2.19 -18.27 8.12
CA ILE A 33 -3.02 -17.57 7.13
C ILE A 33 -3.90 -16.55 7.84
N ARG A 34 -3.82 -15.30 7.38
CA ARG A 34 -4.61 -14.15 7.82
C ARG A 34 -5.33 -13.54 6.63
N PHE A 35 -6.52 -13.01 6.87
CA PHE A 35 -7.23 -12.17 5.90
C PHE A 35 -7.29 -10.73 6.41
N LYS A 36 -6.98 -9.75 5.55
CA LYS A 36 -7.04 -8.32 5.85
C LYS A 36 -7.92 -7.59 4.86
N TYR A 37 -8.78 -6.72 5.38
CA TYR A 37 -9.34 -5.61 4.61
C TYR A 37 -8.29 -4.52 4.51
N ALA A 38 -8.37 -3.74 3.44
CA ALA A 38 -7.45 -2.64 3.20
C ALA A 38 -8.13 -1.53 2.40
N ASP A 39 -7.85 -0.30 2.83
CA ASP A 39 -8.36 0.91 2.24
C ASP A 39 -7.18 1.88 2.04
N ALA A 40 -7.15 2.57 0.90
CA ALA A 40 -6.14 3.57 0.58
C ALA A 40 -6.80 4.92 0.34
N LEU A 41 -6.40 5.91 1.13
CA LEU A 41 -6.92 7.27 1.07
C LEU A 41 -5.78 8.25 0.78
N GLY A 42 -6.08 9.31 0.04
CA GLY A 42 -5.12 10.38 -0.18
C GLY A 42 -4.73 11.08 1.13
N HIS A 43 -3.43 11.19 1.40
CA HIS A 43 -2.96 11.73 2.66
C HIS A 43 -3.33 13.22 2.81
N PRO A 44 -3.94 13.64 3.94
CA PRO A 44 -4.35 15.04 4.15
C PRO A 44 -3.18 16.04 4.15
N ALA A 45 -1.95 15.59 4.44
CA ALA A 45 -0.76 16.43 4.43
C ALA A 45 -0.52 17.07 3.06
N THR A 46 -1.03 16.49 1.97
CA THR A 46 -0.96 17.09 0.63
C THR A 46 -1.57 18.49 0.54
N LEU A 47 -2.50 18.87 1.43
CA LEU A 47 -3.00 20.24 1.54
C LEU A 47 -1.95 21.25 2.03
N LEU A 48 -1.04 20.79 2.89
CA LEU A 48 -0.06 21.63 3.57
C LEU A 48 1.30 21.62 2.87
N ILE A 49 1.72 20.45 2.39
CA ILE A 49 3.03 20.25 1.77
C ILE A 49 2.95 20.04 0.26
N GLY A 50 1.82 19.70 -0.36
CA GLY A 50 1.75 19.43 -1.80
C GLY A 50 1.92 20.69 -2.65
N GLY A 51 3.13 20.94 -3.16
CA GLY A 51 3.41 22.11 -4.01
C GLY A 51 3.34 23.47 -3.31
N SER A 52 3.26 23.50 -1.98
CA SER A 52 3.10 24.74 -1.20
C SER A 52 4.39 25.56 -1.09
N ILE A 53 5.56 24.93 -1.25
CA ILE A 53 6.86 25.62 -1.18
C ILE A 53 7.52 25.56 -2.58
N PRO A 54 7.57 26.67 -3.32
CA PRO A 54 8.20 26.73 -4.64
C PRO A 54 9.66 26.27 -4.57
N GLY A 55 10.00 25.24 -5.36
CA GLY A 55 11.36 24.71 -5.45
C GLY A 55 11.76 23.71 -4.34
N TYR A 56 10.95 23.53 -3.30
CA TYR A 56 11.21 22.57 -2.22
C TYR A 56 10.13 21.50 -2.06
N SER A 57 8.95 21.71 -2.63
CA SER A 57 7.90 20.70 -2.65
C SER A 57 7.22 20.59 -4.00
N CYS A 58 6.88 19.35 -4.35
CA CYS A 58 6.20 19.01 -5.58
C CYS A 58 4.70 18.85 -5.37
N GLU A 59 3.94 19.17 -6.41
CA GLU A 59 2.52 18.88 -6.49
C GLU A 59 2.29 17.36 -6.36
N SER A 60 1.56 16.94 -5.33
CA SER A 60 1.24 15.52 -5.16
C SER A 60 0.17 15.10 -6.17
N ALA A 61 0.27 13.90 -6.73
CA ALA A 61 -0.83 13.33 -7.51
C ALA A 61 -2.02 12.90 -6.64
N ALA A 62 -1.83 12.78 -5.31
CA ALA A 62 -2.87 12.37 -4.40
C ALA A 62 -3.79 13.54 -4.01
N THR A 63 -5.07 13.47 -4.39
CA THR A 63 -6.12 14.31 -3.80
C THR A 63 -6.35 13.94 -2.33
N PRO A 64 -6.31 14.91 -1.38
CA PRO A 64 -6.56 14.67 0.04
C PRO A 64 -7.89 13.96 0.32
N LEU A 65 -7.89 13.00 1.24
CA LEU A 65 -9.05 12.22 1.72
C LEU A 65 -9.85 11.48 0.63
N ARG A 66 -9.37 11.46 -0.61
CA ARG A 66 -9.99 10.73 -1.71
C ARG A 66 -9.69 9.23 -1.59
N PRO A 67 -10.68 8.33 -1.69
CA PRO A 67 -10.45 6.89 -1.72
C PRO A 67 -9.86 6.48 -3.08
N TYR A 68 -8.71 5.80 -3.04
CA TYR A 68 -8.06 5.18 -4.20
C TYR A 68 -8.32 3.68 -4.29
N PHE A 69 -8.47 3.02 -3.14
CA PHE A 69 -8.79 1.60 -3.06
C PHE A 69 -9.65 1.35 -1.85
N LEU A 70 -10.70 0.53 -2.01
CA LEU A 70 -11.52 0.03 -0.91
C LEU A 70 -11.74 -1.46 -1.17
N SER A 71 -11.11 -2.32 -0.36
CA SER A 71 -11.18 -3.78 -0.52
C SER A 71 -12.60 -4.35 -0.49
N THR A 72 -13.53 -3.64 0.14
CA THR A 72 -14.95 -4.00 0.20
C THR A 72 -15.66 -3.84 -1.14
N LEU A 73 -15.24 -2.88 -1.98
CA LEU A 73 -15.75 -2.67 -3.34
C LEU A 73 -15.10 -3.62 -4.35
N ASP A 74 -13.89 -4.08 -4.06
CA ASP A 74 -13.11 -5.01 -4.87
C ASP A 74 -13.29 -6.48 -4.44
N SER A 75 -14.49 -6.84 -3.98
CA SER A 75 -14.71 -8.08 -3.23
C SER A 75 -14.29 -9.37 -3.96
N LEU A 76 -14.42 -9.45 -5.29
CA LEU A 76 -14.09 -10.65 -6.06
C LEU A 76 -12.57 -10.85 -6.17
N ALA A 77 -11.86 -9.88 -6.74
CA ALA A 77 -10.42 -9.96 -6.92
C ALA A 77 -9.69 -10.00 -5.56
N TRP A 78 -10.12 -9.16 -4.61
CA TRP A 78 -9.51 -9.09 -3.28
C TRP A 78 -9.63 -10.37 -2.47
N ARG A 79 -10.76 -11.11 -2.59
CA ARG A 79 -10.98 -12.34 -1.82
C ARG A 79 -10.48 -13.59 -2.50
N THR A 80 -10.49 -13.63 -3.83
CA THR A 80 -10.10 -14.84 -4.57
C THR A 80 -8.66 -14.79 -5.04
N GLY A 81 -8.07 -13.59 -5.19
CA GLY A 81 -6.79 -13.40 -5.84
C GLY A 81 -6.81 -13.72 -7.34
N MET A 82 -7.99 -13.88 -7.95
CA MET A 82 -8.14 -14.08 -9.39
C MET A 82 -8.39 -12.74 -10.09
N PRO A 83 -7.87 -12.56 -11.33
CA PRO A 83 -7.12 -13.54 -12.14
C PRO A 83 -5.63 -13.61 -11.80
N GLU A 84 -5.12 -12.79 -10.89
CA GLU A 84 -3.68 -12.62 -10.65
C GLU A 84 -2.94 -13.88 -10.18
N SER A 85 -3.65 -14.85 -9.62
CA SER A 85 -3.08 -16.14 -9.24
C SER A 85 -2.55 -16.93 -10.44
N LEU A 86 -2.98 -16.57 -11.65
CA LEU A 86 -2.54 -17.14 -12.91
C LEU A 86 -1.30 -16.41 -13.49
N TYR A 87 -0.84 -15.33 -12.85
CA TYR A 87 0.32 -14.60 -13.32
C TYR A 87 1.61 -15.36 -12.99
N PRO A 88 2.64 -15.33 -13.87
CA PRO A 88 3.93 -15.97 -13.60
C PRO A 88 4.57 -15.52 -12.28
N GLU A 89 4.36 -14.25 -11.89
CA GLU A 89 4.81 -13.65 -10.64
C GLU A 89 4.18 -14.31 -9.40
N ALA A 90 2.99 -14.90 -9.52
CA ALA A 90 2.34 -15.64 -8.43
C ALA A 90 2.83 -17.10 -8.33
N MET A 91 3.33 -17.67 -9.45
CA MET A 91 3.66 -19.09 -9.55
C MET A 91 5.16 -19.38 -9.40
N ILE A 92 6.02 -18.39 -9.66
CA ILE A 92 7.48 -18.56 -9.64
C ILE A 92 8.01 -17.99 -8.31
N PRO A 93 8.54 -18.84 -7.40
CA PRO A 93 9.18 -18.38 -6.18
C PRO A 93 10.34 -17.42 -6.46
N GLY A 94 10.54 -16.44 -5.57
CA GLY A 94 11.57 -15.42 -5.73
C GLY A 94 11.21 -14.28 -6.68
N ARG A 95 10.05 -14.32 -7.34
CA ARG A 95 9.52 -13.18 -8.10
C ARG A 95 8.50 -12.43 -7.27
N ARG A 96 8.58 -11.10 -7.33
CA ARG A 96 7.65 -10.18 -6.68
C ARG A 96 7.37 -10.56 -5.22
N GLU A 97 8.44 -10.66 -4.43
CA GLU A 97 8.42 -11.00 -3.01
C GLU A 97 8.86 -9.80 -2.19
N LEU A 98 8.15 -9.50 -1.10
CA LEU A 98 8.57 -8.48 -0.15
C LEU A 98 9.56 -9.10 0.85
N GLY A 99 10.80 -8.61 0.81
CA GLY A 99 11.93 -9.22 1.51
C GLY A 99 12.57 -10.35 0.71
N SER A 100 13.43 -11.12 1.36
CA SER A 100 14.16 -12.19 0.72
C SER A 100 14.44 -13.36 1.66
N GLN A 101 14.34 -14.58 1.13
CA GLN A 101 14.77 -15.79 1.85
C GLN A 101 16.27 -15.72 2.22
N ARG A 102 17.10 -15.16 1.32
CA ARG A 102 18.56 -15.07 1.51
C ARG A 102 18.96 -14.18 2.69
N ASN A 103 18.24 -13.09 2.93
CA ASN A 103 18.53 -12.19 4.05
C ASN A 103 17.72 -12.54 5.31
N ALA A 104 17.02 -13.68 5.31
CA ALA A 104 16.15 -14.12 6.41
C ALA A 104 15.08 -13.09 6.82
N ASP A 105 14.63 -12.27 5.88
CA ASP A 105 13.67 -11.16 6.08
C ASP A 105 12.42 -11.28 5.19
N MET A 106 12.10 -12.49 4.74
CA MET A 106 10.94 -12.77 3.88
C MET A 106 9.62 -12.47 4.59
N TRP A 107 8.85 -11.49 4.09
CA TRP A 107 7.55 -11.13 4.65
C TRP A 107 6.38 -11.78 3.92
N GLY A 108 6.51 -11.95 2.60
CA GLY A 108 5.52 -12.65 1.77
C GLY A 108 5.56 -12.25 0.30
N ASN A 109 4.71 -12.88 -0.50
CA ASN A 109 4.55 -12.64 -1.93
C ASN A 109 3.64 -11.42 -2.19
N ILE A 110 3.92 -10.65 -3.25
CA ILE A 110 3.04 -9.57 -3.71
C ILE A 110 1.85 -10.14 -4.49
N TYR A 111 2.07 -11.09 -5.39
CA TYR A 111 1.03 -11.69 -6.22
C TYR A 111 0.56 -13.05 -5.68
N PRO A 112 -0.75 -13.36 -5.69
CA PRO A 112 -1.84 -12.47 -6.09
C PRO A 112 -2.08 -11.35 -5.06
N ARG A 113 -2.39 -10.14 -5.53
CA ARG A 113 -2.65 -8.98 -4.65
C ARG A 113 -4.05 -9.07 -4.03
N SER A 114 -4.18 -9.99 -3.09
CA SER A 114 -5.40 -10.29 -2.35
C SER A 114 -5.28 -9.95 -0.87
N GLY A 115 -6.40 -10.02 -0.14
CA GLY A 115 -6.42 -9.85 1.32
C GLY A 115 -5.83 -11.03 2.10
N PHE A 116 -5.63 -12.20 1.46
CA PHE A 116 -5.06 -13.37 2.11
C PHE A 116 -3.54 -13.32 2.14
N VAL A 117 -2.98 -13.48 3.33
CA VAL A 117 -1.53 -13.48 3.56
C VAL A 117 -1.15 -14.69 4.39
N SER A 118 -0.07 -15.37 4.00
CA SER A 118 0.58 -16.41 4.80
C SER A 118 1.70 -15.80 5.64
N GLN A 119 1.34 -15.18 6.77
CA GLN A 119 2.27 -14.60 7.73
C GLN A 119 1.73 -14.76 9.16
N THR A 120 2.56 -15.30 10.05
CA THR A 120 2.19 -15.53 11.46
C THR A 120 2.10 -14.23 12.25
N ASP A 121 2.93 -13.26 11.90
CA ASP A 121 2.97 -11.93 12.50
C ASP A 121 1.90 -11.01 11.88
N ASP A 122 1.02 -10.46 12.70
CA ASP A 122 -0.08 -9.64 12.20
C ASP A 122 0.40 -8.29 11.62
N ASP A 123 1.46 -7.72 12.18
CA ASP A 123 2.03 -6.47 11.72
C ASP A 123 2.62 -6.62 10.32
N LYS A 124 3.43 -7.66 10.13
CA LYS A 124 4.02 -7.98 8.82
C LYS A 124 2.93 -8.31 7.80
N ALA A 125 1.86 -8.99 8.22
CA ALA A 125 0.72 -9.27 7.34
C ALA A 125 0.02 -7.98 6.88
N ALA A 126 -0.21 -7.04 7.80
CA ALA A 126 -0.83 -5.75 7.48
C ALA A 126 0.08 -4.90 6.59
N ALA A 127 1.38 -4.87 6.85
CA ALA A 127 2.35 -4.13 6.06
C ALA A 127 2.51 -4.70 4.63
N LEU A 128 2.50 -6.03 4.46
CA LEU A 128 2.47 -6.66 3.14
C LEU A 128 1.20 -6.28 2.36
N VAL A 129 0.05 -6.25 3.03
CA VAL A 129 -1.22 -5.85 2.42
C VAL A 129 -1.18 -4.39 2.00
N ALA A 130 -0.63 -3.50 2.84
CA ALA A 130 -0.41 -2.10 2.47
C ALA A 130 0.49 -1.98 1.22
N GLN A 131 1.56 -2.79 1.14
CA GLN A 131 2.43 -2.87 -0.04
C GLN A 131 1.67 -3.31 -1.30
N ARG A 132 0.82 -4.35 -1.20
CA ARG A 132 -0.01 -4.83 -2.32
C ARG A 132 -0.96 -3.74 -2.81
N VAL A 133 -1.66 -3.06 -1.91
CA VAL A 133 -2.56 -1.95 -2.29
C VAL A 133 -1.79 -0.81 -2.93
N ALA A 134 -0.61 -0.47 -2.42
CA ALA A 134 0.26 0.53 -3.04
C ALA A 134 0.70 0.13 -4.45
N ASP A 135 1.04 -1.13 -4.69
CA ASP A 135 1.37 -1.66 -6.02
C ASP A 135 0.16 -1.56 -6.97
N ILE A 136 -1.07 -1.86 -6.51
CA ILE A 136 -2.31 -1.70 -7.30
C ILE A 136 -2.53 -0.24 -7.70
N ILE A 137 -2.65 0.65 -6.70
CA ILE A 137 -3.11 2.03 -6.97
C ILE A 137 -2.08 2.83 -7.77
N THR A 138 -0.79 2.48 -7.68
CA THR A 138 0.25 3.22 -8.41
C THR A 138 0.48 2.71 -9.84
N ARG A 139 -0.29 1.69 -10.27
CA ARG A 139 -0.30 1.17 -11.64
C ARG A 139 -1.64 1.44 -12.34
N THR A 140 -1.71 1.08 -13.61
CA THR A 140 -2.88 1.31 -14.48
C THR A 140 -3.27 0.01 -15.18
N GLY A 141 -4.56 -0.30 -15.22
CA GLY A 141 -5.06 -1.50 -15.89
C GLY A 141 -4.95 -2.77 -15.06
N GLU A 142 -4.80 -2.63 -13.74
CA GLU A 142 -4.80 -3.78 -12.83
C GLU A 142 -6.22 -4.38 -12.73
N PRO A 143 -6.36 -5.71 -12.58
CA PRO A 143 -7.66 -6.40 -12.55
C PRO A 143 -8.37 -6.24 -11.19
N HIS A 144 -8.50 -5.00 -10.73
CA HIS A 144 -9.08 -4.60 -9.45
C HIS A 144 -10.04 -3.42 -9.64
N VAL A 145 -10.94 -3.20 -8.68
CA VAL A 145 -11.79 -2.00 -8.61
C VAL A 145 -11.05 -0.91 -7.82
N TYR A 146 -10.47 0.06 -8.51
CA TYR A 146 -9.64 1.10 -7.89
C TYR A 146 -9.58 2.40 -8.72
N GLN A 147 -9.05 3.46 -8.11
CA GLN A 147 -8.65 4.68 -8.80
C GLN A 147 -7.13 4.75 -8.86
N SER A 148 -6.57 5.06 -10.03
CA SER A 148 -5.11 5.13 -10.20
C SER A 148 -4.53 6.40 -9.59
N LEU A 149 -3.56 6.22 -8.69
CA LEU A 149 -2.70 7.25 -8.11
C LEU A 149 -1.43 7.42 -8.97
N LYS A 150 -1.63 7.84 -10.22
CA LYS A 150 -0.55 8.08 -11.18
C LYS A 150 -0.55 9.53 -11.64
N GLY A 151 0.52 10.26 -11.33
CA GLY A 151 0.74 11.60 -11.84
C GLY A 151 1.03 11.57 -13.35
N ARG A 152 0.63 12.63 -14.06
CA ARG A 152 1.00 12.82 -15.47
C ARG A 152 2.33 13.55 -15.55
N LYS A 153 3.35 12.89 -16.12
CA LYS A 153 4.65 13.52 -16.40
C LYS A 153 4.44 14.72 -17.34
N LYS A 154 5.02 15.86 -16.96
CA LYS A 154 5.03 17.11 -17.73
C LYS A 154 6.39 17.77 -17.55
N ASP A 155 6.75 18.69 -18.43
CA ASP A 155 8.01 19.42 -18.31
C ASP A 155 8.10 20.11 -16.94
N GLY A 156 9.19 19.85 -16.21
CA GLY A 156 9.39 20.33 -14.84
C GLY A 156 8.67 19.54 -13.74
N TYR A 157 8.02 18.42 -14.07
CA TYR A 157 7.34 17.55 -13.11
C TYR A 157 7.42 16.07 -13.50
N TRP A 158 8.13 15.31 -12.67
CA TRP A 158 8.39 13.90 -12.81
C TRP A 158 7.78 13.15 -11.62
N PRO A 159 6.57 12.62 -11.77
CA PRO A 159 5.96 11.79 -10.74
C PRO A 159 6.74 10.48 -10.57
N PRO A 160 6.72 9.89 -9.37
CA PRO A 160 7.42 8.64 -9.09
C PRO A 160 6.83 7.49 -9.90
N ASP A 161 7.70 6.52 -10.22
CA ASP A 161 7.30 5.24 -10.81
C ASP A 161 6.40 4.44 -9.86
N ALA A 162 5.74 3.41 -10.40
CA ALA A 162 4.89 2.52 -9.62
C ALA A 162 5.64 1.95 -8.41
N VAL A 163 4.92 1.70 -7.33
CA VAL A 163 5.50 1.13 -6.12
C VAL A 163 6.08 -0.24 -6.42
N GLU A 164 7.33 -0.45 -6.00
CA GLU A 164 8.03 -1.71 -6.20
C GLU A 164 8.87 -2.04 -4.96
N GLU A 165 8.67 -3.26 -4.47
CA GLU A 165 9.35 -3.85 -3.32
C GLU A 165 10.86 -4.00 -3.53
N ASN A 166 11.61 -4.08 -2.43
CA ASN A 166 13.07 -4.34 -2.43
C ASN A 166 13.93 -3.32 -3.21
N THR A 167 13.41 -2.12 -3.49
CA THR A 167 14.14 -1.04 -4.19
C THR A 167 14.96 -0.12 -3.27
N GLY A 168 14.93 -0.40 -1.96
CA GLY A 168 15.47 0.48 -0.91
C GLY A 168 14.67 1.78 -0.83
N THR A 169 15.33 2.89 -0.52
CA THR A 169 14.68 4.19 -0.30
C THR A 169 14.37 4.97 -1.57
N ARG A 170 14.64 4.40 -2.75
CA ARG A 170 14.57 5.09 -4.05
C ARG A 170 13.14 5.23 -4.60
N ASN A 171 12.25 4.32 -4.25
CA ASN A 171 10.91 4.25 -4.85
C ASN A 171 9.81 4.76 -3.92
N HIS A 172 9.86 4.36 -2.65
CA HIS A 172 8.89 4.79 -1.63
C HIS A 172 9.45 4.56 -0.22
N LYS A 173 8.75 5.11 0.78
CA LYS A 173 8.95 4.84 2.21
C LYS A 173 7.60 4.73 2.90
N TRP A 174 7.59 4.05 4.02
CA TRP A 174 6.44 3.87 4.89
C TRP A 174 6.69 4.53 6.24
N GLN A 175 5.68 5.21 6.75
CA GLN A 175 5.63 5.68 8.13
C GLN A 175 4.51 4.93 8.84
N ARG A 176 4.83 4.29 9.97
CA ARG A 176 3.87 3.58 10.81
C ARG A 176 3.05 4.58 11.63
N LEU A 177 1.73 4.43 11.64
CA LEU A 177 0.81 5.31 12.37
C LEU A 177 0.09 4.58 13.52
N THR A 178 -0.21 3.29 13.33
CA THR A 178 -0.91 2.44 14.31
C THR A 178 -0.20 1.09 14.37
N PRO A 179 0.01 0.49 15.56
CA PRO A 179 -0.49 0.90 16.89
C PRO A 179 0.26 2.06 17.55
N SER A 180 1.49 2.34 17.14
CA SER A 180 2.27 3.48 17.60
C SER A 180 2.78 4.31 16.43
N VAL A 181 2.72 5.63 16.57
CA VAL A 181 3.20 6.55 15.54
C VAL A 181 4.73 6.57 15.55
N SER A 182 5.33 6.23 14.41
CA SER A 182 6.77 6.35 14.20
C SER A 182 7.14 7.78 13.82
N SER A 183 8.23 8.29 14.41
CA SER A 183 8.86 9.56 14.04
C SER A 183 9.80 9.46 12.82
N SER A 184 10.05 8.23 12.34
CA SER A 184 10.89 7.96 11.18
C SER A 184 10.14 7.17 10.11
N CYS A 185 10.64 7.27 8.87
CA CYS A 185 10.17 6.48 7.74
C CYS A 185 11.14 5.33 7.44
N ALA A 186 10.62 4.16 7.11
CA ALA A 186 11.38 2.98 6.75
C ALA A 186 10.90 2.40 5.42
N VAL A 187 11.55 1.34 4.94
CA VAL A 187 11.11 0.56 3.77
C VAL A 187 10.93 -0.86 4.26
N PHE A 188 9.85 -1.51 3.86
CA PHE A 188 9.64 -2.91 4.22
C PHE A 188 10.57 -3.82 3.41
N PRO A 189 11.12 -4.90 4.01
CA PRO A 189 11.06 -5.28 5.43
C PRO A 189 11.77 -4.30 6.39
N ASP A 190 11.12 -3.91 7.49
CA ASP A 190 11.67 -2.98 8.50
C ASP A 190 11.82 -3.58 9.91
N GLY A 191 11.96 -4.91 10.00
CA GLY A 191 12.18 -5.63 11.26
C GLY A 191 10.90 -6.18 11.90
N SER A 192 10.85 -6.15 13.23
CA SER A 192 9.71 -6.63 14.02
C SER A 192 9.11 -5.46 14.80
N HIS A 193 7.80 -5.33 14.77
CA HIS A 193 7.05 -4.27 15.44
C HIS A 193 5.90 -4.88 16.25
N ALA A 194 5.38 -4.11 17.20
CA ALA A 194 4.23 -4.55 17.98
C ALA A 194 2.99 -4.66 17.07
N ALA A 195 2.35 -5.82 17.07
CA ALA A 195 1.08 -6.00 16.41
C ALA A 195 -0.03 -5.22 17.16
N PRO A 196 -0.97 -4.59 16.43
CA PRO A 196 -2.12 -3.93 17.05
C PRO A 196 -3.04 -4.95 17.73
N GLU A 197 -3.57 -4.61 18.91
CA GLU A 197 -4.45 -5.50 19.69
C GLU A 197 -5.76 -5.82 18.96
N ASP A 198 -6.28 -4.85 18.21
CA ASP A 198 -7.51 -4.95 17.42
C ASP A 198 -7.26 -5.48 15.99
N GLY A 199 -5.99 -5.79 15.66
CA GLY A 199 -5.58 -6.25 14.33
C GLY A 199 -5.59 -5.16 13.25
N ASN A 200 -5.82 -3.89 13.58
CA ASN A 200 -5.88 -2.80 12.60
C ASN A 200 -4.59 -2.00 12.62
N ALA A 201 -3.91 -1.92 11.47
CA ALA A 201 -2.69 -1.14 11.29
C ALA A 201 -2.90 -0.06 10.24
N ALA A 202 -2.19 1.05 10.41
CA ALA A 202 -2.24 2.18 9.50
C ALA A 202 -0.82 2.63 9.15
N PHE A 203 -0.61 2.94 7.87
CA PHE A 203 0.68 3.33 7.32
C PHE A 203 0.50 4.53 6.39
N ALA A 204 1.39 5.51 6.48
CA ALA A 204 1.52 6.58 5.49
C ALA A 204 2.56 6.21 4.44
N LEU A 205 2.16 6.28 3.17
CA LEU A 205 3.02 6.05 2.02
C LEU A 205 3.64 7.36 1.53
N TRP A 206 4.97 7.43 1.58
CA TRP A 206 5.76 8.55 1.09
C TRP A 206 6.45 8.17 -0.21
N ARG A 207 6.30 9.00 -1.25
CA ARG A 207 6.89 8.75 -2.59
C ARG A 207 7.76 9.94 -3.03
N PRO A 208 8.89 9.69 -3.72
CA PRO A 208 9.82 10.73 -4.13
C PRO A 208 9.35 11.39 -5.43
N TYR A 209 8.62 12.50 -5.31
CA TYR A 209 8.33 13.35 -6.47
C TYR A 209 9.56 14.19 -6.82
N SER A 210 9.83 14.35 -8.11
CA SER A 210 10.83 15.30 -8.60
C SER A 210 10.14 16.39 -9.41
N CYS A 211 10.48 17.64 -9.14
CA CYS A 211 9.93 18.79 -9.83
C CYS A 211 10.91 19.97 -9.76
N CYS A 212 10.74 20.95 -10.64
CA CYS A 212 11.51 22.18 -10.60
C CYS A 212 10.60 23.40 -10.58
N GLN A 213 11.08 24.49 -9.99
CA GLN A 213 10.39 25.77 -10.06
C GLN A 213 10.32 26.23 -11.52
N LYS A 214 9.12 26.62 -11.97
CA LYS A 214 8.92 27.19 -13.31
C LYS A 214 9.62 28.55 -13.40
N ARG A 215 10.68 28.64 -14.20
CA ARG A 215 11.46 29.88 -14.46
C ARG A 215 11.24 30.46 -15.86
N GLY A 216 10.38 29.85 -16.67
CA GLY A 216 10.10 30.27 -18.05
C GLY A 216 8.91 29.54 -18.67
N GLN A 217 8.70 29.74 -19.97
CA GLN A 217 7.60 29.10 -20.72
C GLN A 217 7.95 27.70 -21.24
N LYS A 218 9.21 27.49 -21.64
CA LYS A 218 9.72 26.23 -22.19
C LYS A 218 10.78 25.65 -21.25
N PHE A 219 10.71 24.35 -20.99
CA PHE A 219 11.75 23.66 -20.24
C PHE A 219 12.96 23.42 -21.13
N LEU A 220 14.12 23.94 -20.72
CA LEU A 220 15.38 23.77 -21.42
C LEU A 220 16.29 22.74 -20.73
N GLY A 221 16.15 22.57 -19.41
CA GLY A 221 16.93 21.62 -18.62
C GLY A 221 16.83 21.91 -17.13
N SER A 222 17.43 21.02 -16.33
CA SER A 222 17.57 21.14 -14.88
C SER A 222 18.96 20.68 -14.45
N THR A 223 19.54 21.34 -13.45
CA THR A 223 20.79 20.94 -12.81
C THR A 223 20.49 20.38 -11.43
N ASN A 224 20.97 19.17 -11.14
CA ASN A 224 20.95 18.59 -9.79
C ASN A 224 22.30 18.91 -9.14
N PHE A 225 22.28 19.54 -7.96
CA PHE A 225 23.47 19.77 -7.14
C PHE A 225 23.56 18.71 -6.05
#